data_AF-A0A7V7C3M0-F1
#
_entry.id   AF-A0A7V7C3M0-F1
#
_cell.length_a   1.000
_cell.length_b   1.000
_cell.length_c   1.000
_cell.angle_alpha   90.00
_cell.angle_beta   90.00
_cell.angle_gamma   90.00
#
_symmetry.space_group_name_H-M   'P 1'
#
loop_
_entity.id
_entity.type
_entity.pdbx_description
1 polymer ?
#
loop_
_entity_poly.entity_id
_entity_poly.type
_entity_poly.pdbx_seq_one_letter_code
_entity_poly.pdbx_strand_id
1 'polypeptide(L)' 'MNQAKFSRVLNELFQEFRLKNLVLKNRIVMAPMCMYSAGQDALFTPWHFAHYLTRAVGG' A
#
# COMPACT_ATOMS: atom_id res chain seq x y z
N MET A 1 6.06 7.85 23.82
CA MET A 1 5.48 6.55 23.36
C MET A 1 6.25 5.45 24.07
N ASN A 2 5.61 4.50 24.77
CA ASN A 2 6.34 3.44 25.49
C ASN A 2 6.53 2.19 24.60
N GLN A 3 7.53 1.36 24.93
CA GLN A 3 7.91 0.16 24.16
C GLN A 3 6.76 -0.85 23.96
N ALA A 4 5.93 -1.07 24.98
CA ALA A 4 4.79 -1.99 24.90
C ALA A 4 3.68 -1.46 23.97
N LYS A 5 3.49 -0.13 23.91
CA LYS A 5 2.52 0.46 22.96
C LYS A 5 2.99 0.32 21.52
N PHE A 6 4.30 0.44 21.28
CA PHE A 6 4.87 0.27 19.95
C PHE A 6 4.76 -1.18 19.45
N SER A 7 5.10 -2.17 20.29
CA SER A 7 4.98 -3.58 19.90
C SER A 7 3.53 -4.00 19.60
N ARG A 8 2.56 -3.43 20.32
CA ARG A 8 1.13 -3.67 20.07
C ARG A 8 0.70 -3.15 18.70
N VAL A 9 1.04 -1.91 18.37
CA VAL A 9 0.68 -1.30 17.08
C VAL A 9 1.31 -2.06 15.91
N LEU A 10 2.58 -2.44 16.02
CA LEU A 10 3.22 -3.26 15.00
C LEU A 10 2.47 -4.57 14.78
N ASN A 11 2.07 -5.26 15.85
CA ASN A 11 1.29 -6.49 15.72
C ASN A 11 -0.03 -6.23 14.97
N GLU A 12 -0.79 -5.20 15.38
CA GLU A 12 -2.05 -4.80 14.73
C GLU A 12 -1.90 -4.50 13.23
N LEU A 13 -0.78 -3.89 12.80
CA LEU A 13 -0.52 -3.54 11.40
C LEU A 13 -0.36 -4.76 10.47
N PHE A 14 0.17 -5.87 10.97
CA PHE A 14 0.40 -7.08 10.17
C PHE A 14 -0.72 -8.13 10.29
N GLN A 15 -1.79 -7.83 11.04
CA GLN A 15 -2.97 -8.69 11.09
C GLN A 15 -3.88 -8.47 9.88
N GLU A 16 -4.61 -9.52 9.50
CA GLU A 16 -5.62 -9.45 8.45
C GLU A 16 -6.67 -8.37 8.75
N PHE A 17 -7.20 -7.80 7.67
CA PHE A 17 -8.25 -6.81 7.73
C PHE A 17 -9.27 -7.02 6.62
N ARG A 18 -10.54 -7.15 7.01
CA ARG A 18 -11.65 -7.27 6.07
C ARG A 18 -12.20 -5.88 5.76
N LEU A 19 -12.13 -5.48 4.50
CA LEU A 19 -12.73 -4.26 3.98
C LEU A 19 -13.81 -4.63 2.98
N LYS A 20 -15.08 -4.53 3.39
CA LYS A 20 -16.24 -4.99 2.59
C LYS A 20 -16.06 -6.47 2.19
N ASN A 21 -15.98 -6.76 0.89
CA ASN A 21 -15.77 -8.10 0.32
C ASN A 21 -14.29 -8.44 0.09
N LEU A 22 -13.36 -7.54 0.41
CA LEU A 22 -11.91 -7.75 0.28
C LEU A 22 -11.29 -8.16 1.62
N VAL A 23 -10.37 -9.14 1.59
CA VAL A 23 -9.54 -9.51 2.74
C VAL A 23 -8.10 -9.10 2.44
N LEU A 24 -7.57 -8.18 3.24
CA LEU A 24 -6.19 -7.72 3.17
C LEU A 24 -5.33 -8.53 4.14
N LYS A 25 -4.12 -8.91 3.70
CA LYS A 25 -3.16 -9.67 4.50
C LYS A 25 -2.57 -8.86 5.66
N ASN A 26 -2.56 -7.54 5.51
CA ASN A 26 -2.05 -6.58 6.49
C ASN A 26 -2.84 -5.26 6.34
N ARG A 27 -2.54 -4.29 7.20
CA ARG A 27 -3.19 -2.96 7.24
C ARG A 27 -2.32 -1.86 6.64
N ILE A 28 -1.26 -2.24 5.93
CA ILE A 28 -0.31 -1.32 5.32
C ILE A 28 -0.80 -1.05 3.89
N VAL A 29 -1.06 0.21 3.58
CA VAL A 29 -1.58 0.61 2.27
C VAL A 29 -0.73 1.74 1.71
N MET A 30 -0.60 1.74 0.38
CA MET A 30 -0.03 2.87 -0.34
C MET A 30 -1.09 3.97 -0.44
N ALA A 31 -0.80 5.13 0.14
CA ALA A 31 -1.66 6.31 -0.01
C ALA A 31 -1.74 6.74 -1.49
N PRO A 32 -2.82 7.42 -1.90
CA PRO A 32 -2.88 8.01 -3.24
C PRO A 32 -1.78 9.07 -3.39
N MET A 33 -0.98 8.97 -4.46
CA MET A 33 0.09 9.90 -4.75
C MET A 33 0.04 10.32 -6.22
N CYS A 34 0.13 11.62 -6.50
CA CYS A 34 0.25 12.12 -7.87
C CYS A 34 1.72 12.00 -8.31
N MET A 35 1.99 11.09 -9.24
CA MET A 35 3.35 10.84 -9.72
C MET A 35 3.74 11.69 -10.93
N TYR A 36 2.82 12.49 -11.48
CA TYR A 36 3.04 13.33 -12.66
C TYR A 36 3.75 12.60 -13.81
N SER A 37 3.49 11.30 -13.96
CA SER A 37 4.22 10.40 -14.87
C SER A 37 3.31 9.85 -15.99
N ALA A 38 2.08 10.38 -16.09
CA ALA A 38 1.17 10.13 -17.21
C ALA A 38 1.80 10.59 -18.52
N GLY A 39 1.48 9.90 -19.61
CA GLY A 39 1.84 10.37 -20.95
C GLY A 39 1.17 11.72 -21.26
N GLN A 40 1.58 12.36 -22.35
CA GLN A 40 0.93 13.61 -22.81
C GLN A 40 -0.55 13.41 -23.17
N ASP A 41 -0.95 12.17 -23.44
CA ASP A 41 -2.31 11.70 -23.65
C ASP A 41 -3.08 11.44 -22.34
N ALA A 42 -2.47 11.73 -21.18
CA ALA A 42 -2.97 11.45 -19.83
C ALA A 42 -3.19 9.94 -19.56
N LEU A 43 -2.53 9.06 -20.31
CA LEU A 43 -2.67 7.62 -20.14
C LEU A 43 -1.58 7.00 -19.26
N PHE A 44 -1.90 5.81 -18.76
CA PHE A 44 -0.99 4.94 -18.03
C PHE A 44 0.21 4.53 -18.90
N THR A 45 1.38 4.48 -18.30
CA THR A 45 2.65 4.20 -18.98
C THR A 45 3.36 3.02 -18.32
N PRO A 46 4.34 2.37 -18.99
CA PRO A 46 5.13 1.28 -18.39
C PRO A 46 5.81 1.65 -17.07
N TRP A 47 6.11 2.93 -16.86
CA TRP A 47 6.63 3.44 -15.59
C TRP A 47 5.66 3.17 -14.43
N HIS A 48 4.36 3.40 -14.63
CA HIS A 48 3.35 3.15 -13.60
C HIS A 48 3.25 1.66 -13.28
N PHE A 49 3.39 0.80 -14.29
CA PHE A 49 3.38 -0.65 -14.10
C PHE A 49 4.51 -1.08 -13.17
N ALA A 50 5.75 -0.69 -13.49
CA ALA A 50 6.91 -0.95 -12.63
C ALA A 50 6.74 -0.33 -11.23
N HIS A 51 6.22 0.90 -11.14
CA HIS A 51 6.01 1.62 -9.89
C HIS A 51 5.05 0.89 -8.94
N TYR A 52 3.90 0.42 -9.44
CA TYR A 52 2.93 -0.32 -8.63
C TYR A 52 3.36 -1.76 -8.36
N LEU A 53 3.95 -2.45 -9.34
CA LEU A 53 4.45 -3.83 -9.14
C LEU A 53 5.48 -3.91 -8.02
N THR A 54 6.47 -3.02 -8.04
CA THR A 54 7.55 -3.02 -7.02
C THR A 54 7.02 -2.81 -5.60
N ARG A 55 5.86 -2.15 -5.44
CA ARG A 55 5.19 -1.93 -4.14
C ARG A 55 4.22 -3.06 -3.78
N ALA A 56 3.65 -3.73 -4.78
CA ALA A 56 2.73 -4.85 -4.57
C ALA A 56 3.44 -6.16 -4.16
N VAL A 57 4.77 -6.27 -4.33
CA VAL A 57 5.54 -7.48 -3.94
C VAL A 57 5.33 -7.86 -2.47
N GLY A 58 5.17 -6.87 -1.59
CA GLY A 58 5.01 -7.07 -0.14
C GLY A 58 3.63 -7.56 0.30
N GLY A 59 2.64 -7.55 -0.61
CA GLY A 59 1.25 -7.90 -0.30
C GLY A 59 0.45 -6.74 0.27
#